data_AF-A0A956EM87-F1
#
_entry.id   AF-A0A956EM87-F1
#
_cell.length_a   1.000
_cell.length_b   1.000
_cell.length_c   1.000
_cell.angle_alpha   90.00
_cell.angle_beta   90.00
_cell.angle_gamma   90.00
#
_symmetry.space_group_name_H-M   'P 1'
#
loop_
_entity.id
_entity.type
_entity.pdbx_description
1 polymer ?
#
loop_
_entity_poly.entity_id
_entity_poly.type
_entity_poly.pdbx_seq_one_letter_code
_entity_poly.pdbx_strand_id
1 'polypeptide(L)' 'NFDIHDKNSIVQLLPKLVDAQDTPIIGVVDGGPLYDAMCEQLMDNGVCTFRSCERAVVALARYTESRLRAERIALSQG' A
#
# COMPACT_ATOMS: atom_id res chain seq x y z
N ASN A 1 12.46 10.24 -20.34
CA ASN A 1 11.75 11.26 -19.56
C ASN A 1 11.02 10.53 -18.45
N PHE A 2 11.16 10.96 -17.20
CA PHE A 2 10.46 10.35 -16.06
C PHE A 2 9.32 11.29 -15.66
N ASP A 3 8.08 10.88 -15.93
CA ASP A 3 6.87 11.66 -15.67
C ASP A 3 5.86 10.78 -14.92
N ILE A 4 5.42 11.24 -13.75
CA ILE A 4 4.44 10.54 -12.92
C ILE A 4 3.02 10.58 -13.51
N HIS A 5 2.76 11.49 -14.44
CA HIS A 5 1.50 11.59 -15.16
C HIS A 5 1.47 10.74 -16.44
N ASP A 6 2.58 10.08 -16.81
CA ASP A 6 2.57 9.10 -17.89
C ASP A 6 1.60 7.95 -17.55
N LYS A 7 0.79 7.53 -18.53
CA LYS A 7 -0.21 6.46 -18.36
C LYS A 7 0.38 5.12 -17.91
N ASN A 8 1.67 4.89 -18.15
CA ASN A 8 2.41 3.69 -17.77
C ASN A 8 3.22 3.89 -16.48
N SER A 9 3.10 5.04 -15.80
CA SER A 9 3.77 5.27 -14.53
C SER A 9 3.15 4.41 -13.42
N ILE A 10 3.93 4.13 -12.37
CA ILE A 10 3.45 3.36 -11.22
C ILE A 10 2.26 4.05 -10.53
N VAL A 11 2.19 5.38 -10.58
CA VAL A 11 1.09 6.17 -10.01
C VAL A 11 -0.23 5.85 -10.69
N GLN A 12 -0.20 5.55 -11.98
CA GLN A 12 -1.41 5.23 -12.76
C GLN A 12 -1.77 3.74 -12.70
N LEU A 13 -0.77 2.86 -12.55
CA LEU A 13 -0.94 1.41 -12.64
C LEU A 13 -1.18 0.73 -11.29
N LEU A 14 -0.46 1.12 -10.25
CA LEU A 14 -0.51 0.47 -8.94
C LEU A 14 -1.89 0.56 -8.25
N PRO A 15 -2.61 1.69 -8.29
CA PRO A 15 -3.97 1.75 -7.71
C PRO A 15 -4.92 0.69 -8.28
N LYS A 16 -4.86 0.47 -9.61
CA LYS A 16 -5.69 -0.54 -10.28
C LYS A 16 -5.34 -1.95 -9.83
N LEU A 17 -4.05 -2.22 -9.62
CA LEU A 17 -3.61 -3.49 -9.08
C LEU A 17 -4.09 -3.67 -7.64
N VAL A 18 -3.97 -2.65 -6.79
CA VAL A 18 -4.44 -2.70 -5.40
C VAL A 18 -5.93 -3.03 -5.33
N ASP A 19 -6.75 -2.37 -6.15
CA ASP A 19 -8.21 -2.57 -6.20
C ASP A 19 -8.63 -3.95 -6.71
N ALA A 20 -7.83 -4.58 -7.58
CA ALA A 20 -8.20 -5.82 -8.28
C ALA A 20 -7.96 -7.11 -7.48
N GLN A 21 -7.46 -7.05 -6.24
CA GLN A 21 -7.02 -8.25 -5.52
C GLN A 21 -7.11 -8.10 -4.00
N ASP A 22 -7.35 -9.21 -3.30
CA ASP A 22 -7.59 -9.24 -1.85
C ASP A 22 -6.31 -9.29 -1.00
N THR A 23 -5.16 -9.59 -1.60
CA THR A 23 -3.88 -9.65 -0.87
C THR A 23 -3.43 -8.22 -0.54
N PRO A 24 -3.02 -7.89 0.68
CA PRO A 24 -2.56 -6.53 0.97
C PRO A 24 -1.30 -6.19 0.15
N ILE A 25 -1.32 -5.06 -0.54
CA ILE A 25 -0.15 -4.47 -1.20
C ILE A 25 0.17 -3.14 -0.52
N ILE A 26 1.44 -2.93 -0.19
CA ILE A 26 1.95 -1.67 0.35
C ILE A 26 3.12 -1.16 -0.48
N GLY A 27 3.23 0.16 -0.62
CA GLY A 27 4.38 0.84 -1.22
C GLY A 27 5.36 1.30 -0.15
N VAL A 28 6.66 1.15 -0.41
CA VAL A 28 7.71 1.75 0.43
C VAL A 28 8.65 2.54 -0.46
N VAL A 29 8.75 3.83 -0.18
CA VAL A 29 9.61 4.75 -0.94
C VAL A 29 10.62 5.38 0.00
N ASP A 30 11.78 4.73 0.08
CA ASP A 30 12.96 5.23 0.78
C ASP A 30 13.80 6.09 -0.17
N GLY A 31 13.22 7.25 -0.51
CA GLY A 31 13.82 8.23 -1.40
C GLY A 31 13.62 9.64 -0.85
N GLY A 32 14.46 10.56 -1.28
CA GLY A 32 14.39 11.97 -0.86
C GLY A 32 13.13 12.70 -1.37
N PRO A 33 13.03 14.02 -1.11
CA PRO A 33 11.83 14.82 -1.39
C PRO A 33 11.32 14.80 -2.83
N LEU A 34 12.19 14.43 -3.79
CA LEU A 34 11.82 14.24 -5.20
C LEU A 34 10.61 13.31 -5.38
N TYR A 35 10.43 12.33 -4.50
CA TYR A 35 9.37 11.33 -4.59
C TYR A 35 8.10 11.70 -3.80
N ASP A 36 8.06 12.86 -3.13
CA ASP A 36 6.95 13.24 -2.25
C ASP A 36 5.62 13.29 -3.02
N ALA A 37 5.58 14.01 -4.15
CA ALA A 37 4.39 14.12 -5.00
C ALA A 37 3.92 12.76 -5.54
N MET A 38 4.84 11.83 -5.81
CA MET A 38 4.49 10.47 -6.22
C MET A 38 3.83 9.69 -5.07
N CYS A 39 4.39 9.80 -3.86
CA CYS A 39 3.87 9.12 -2.67
C CYS A 39 2.50 9.67 -2.27
N GLU A 40 2.33 11.00 -2.33
CA GLU A 40 1.05 11.66 -2.07
C GLU A 40 -0.02 11.19 -3.06
N GLN A 41 0.27 11.21 -4.37
CA GLN A 41 -0.68 10.72 -5.37
C GLN A 41 -1.01 9.23 -5.21
N LEU A 42 -0.03 8.39 -4.86
CA LEU A 42 -0.29 6.97 -4.58
C LEU A 42 -1.24 6.82 -3.38
N MET A 43 -1.01 7.56 -2.29
CA MET A 43 -1.86 7.57 -1.10
C MET A 43 -3.29 8.05 -1.42
N ASP A 44 -3.41 9.15 -2.17
CA ASP A 44 -4.70 9.72 -2.57
C ASP A 44 -5.53 8.77 -3.44
N ASN A 45 -4.86 7.85 -4.15
CA ASN A 45 -5.48 6.82 -4.98
C ASN A 45 -5.57 5.45 -4.29
N GLY A 46 -5.51 5.40 -2.96
CA GLY A 46 -5.79 4.18 -2.19
C GLY A 46 -4.61 3.22 -2.04
N VAL A 47 -3.41 3.60 -2.47
CA VAL A 47 -2.20 2.79 -2.27
C VAL A 47 -1.55 3.17 -0.94
N CYS A 48 -1.61 2.26 0.04
CA CYS A 48 -0.94 2.45 1.33
C CYS A 48 0.58 2.53 1.14
N THR A 49 1.15 3.73 1.29
CA THR A 49 2.54 4.05 0.96
C THR A 49 3.27 4.61 2.18
N PHE A 50 4.50 4.14 2.41
CA PHE A 50 5.34 4.52 3.54
C PHE A 50 6.65 5.15 3.10
N ARG A 51 7.18 6.05 3.92
CA ARG A 51 8.51 6.70 3.77
C ARG A 51 9.60 6.08 4.64
N SER A 52 9.30 4.97 5.29
CA SER A 52 10.22 4.20 6.11
C SER A 52 9.84 2.72 5.99
N CYS A 53 10.86 1.90 5.75
CA CYS A 53 10.69 0.45 5.67
C CYS A 53 10.22 -0.13 7.00
N GLU A 54 10.74 0.37 8.12
CA GLU A 54 10.38 -0.08 9.47
C GLU A 54 8.88 0.12 9.73
N ARG A 55 8.36 1.30 9.41
CA ARG A 55 6.93 1.60 9.57
C ARG A 55 6.06 0.72 8.68
N ALA A 56 6.50 0.46 7.45
CA ALA A 56 5.80 -0.39 6.50
C ALA A 56 5.68 -1.83 7.02
N VAL A 57 6.81 -2.40 7.49
CA VAL A 57 6.85 -3.76 8.02
C VAL A 57 5.99 -3.90 9.28
N VAL A 58 6.06 -2.93 10.20
CA VAL A 58 5.22 -2.93 11.41
C VAL A 58 3.73 -2.86 11.05
N ALA A 59 3.35 -2.04 10.07
CA ALA A 59 1.97 -1.96 9.60
C ALA A 59 1.48 -3.28 8.99
N LEU A 60 2.30 -3.90 8.14
CA LEU A 60 1.96 -5.18 7.50
C LEU A 60 1.82 -6.32 8.50
N ALA A 61 2.71 -6.39 9.50
CA ALA A 61 2.62 -7.36 10.58
C ALA A 61 1.31 -7.20 11.37
N ARG A 62 0.96 -5.97 11.76
CA ARG A 62 -0.27 -5.67 12.50
C ARG A 62 -1.53 -5.98 11.69
N TYR A 63 -1.52 -5.66 10.39
CA TYR A 63 -2.62 -5.99 9.49
C TYR A 63 -2.84 -7.50 9.43
N THR A 64 -1.76 -8.26 9.21
CA THR A 64 -1.81 -9.73 9.14
C THR A 64 -2.32 -10.33 10.45
N GLU A 65 -1.80 -9.90 11.60
CA GLU A 65 -2.27 -10.35 12.91
C GLU A 65 -3.77 -10.07 13.11
N SER A 66 -4.20 -8.85 12.79
CA SER A 66 -5.59 -8.42 12.96
C SER A 66 -6.54 -9.21 12.06
N ARG A 67 -6.14 -9.48 10.81
CA ARG A 67 -6.89 -10.33 9.88
C ARG A 67 -7.08 -11.74 10.41
N LEU A 68 -5.99 -12.41 10.79
CA LEU A 68 -6.04 -13.77 11.33
C LEU A 68 -6.89 -13.83 12.61
N ARG A 69 -6.80 -12.80 13.46
CA ARG A 69 -7.63 -12.70 14.66
C ARG A 69 -9.12 -12.55 14.31
N ALA A 70 -9.46 -11.71 13.34
CA ALA A 70 -10.84 -11.52 12.89
C ALA A 70 -11.43 -12.83 12.31
N GLU A 71 -10.66 -13.54 11.50
CA GLU A 71 -11.04 -14.84 10.95
C GLU A 71 -11.31 -15.86 12.07
N ARG A 72 -10.43 -15.93 13.09
CA ARG A 72 -10.65 -16.79 14.26
C ARG A 72 -11.93 -16.43 15.02
N ILE A 73 -12.22 -15.14 15.20
CA ILE A 73 -13.45 -14.70 15.89
C ILE A 73 -14.67 -15.13 15.08
N ALA A 74 -14.67 -14.92 13.77
CA ALA A 74 -15.77 -15.31 12.88
C ALA A 74 -16.04 -16.82 12.94
N LEU A 75 -14.99 -17.65 12.95
CA LEU A 75 -15.11 -19.11 13.08
C LEU A 75 -15.60 -19.57 14.45
N SER A 76 -15.32 -18.82 15.53
CA SER A 76 -15.74 -19.19 16.89
C SER A 76 -17.21 -18.85 17.21
N GLN A 77 -17.86 -18.07 16.35
CA GLN A 77 -19.25 -17.59 16.50
C GLN A 77 -20.26 -18.37 15.63
N GLY A 78 -19.79 -19.32 14.81
CA GLY A 78 -20.61 -20.23 14.00
C GLY A 78 -20.55 -21.65 14.53
#